data_AF-A0A940ZR33-F1
#
_entry.id   AF-A0A940ZR33-F1
#
_cell.length_a   1.000
_cell.length_b   1.000
_cell.length_c   1.000
_cell.angle_alpha   90.00
_cell.angle_beta   90.00
_cell.angle_gamma   90.00
#
_symmetry.space_group_name_H-M   'P 1'
#
loop_
_entity.id
_entity.type
_entity.pdbx_description
1 polymer ?
#
loop_
_entity_poly.entity_id
_entity_poly.type
_entity_poly.pdbx_seq_one_letter_code
_entity_poly.pdbx_strand_id
1 'polypeptide(L)' 'DEMNRKFGLDMKELSMGMSSDFEIAIQEGATMVRVGTALFGARS' A
#
# COMPACT_ATOMS: atom_id res chain seq x y z
N ASP A 1 -13.47 3.47 3.56
CA ASP A 1 -14.74 4.24 3.61
C ASP A 1 -15.34 4.45 4.99
N GLU A 2 -15.50 3.42 5.83
CA GLU A 2 -16.16 3.58 7.13
C GLU A 2 -15.49 4.65 8.01
N MET A 3 -14.15 4.60 8.11
CA MET A 3 -13.37 5.59 8.86
C MET A 3 -13.55 7.01 8.33
N ASN A 4 -13.57 7.18 7.00
CA ASN A 4 -13.83 8.49 6.37
C ASN A 4 -15.19 9.05 6.78
N ARG A 5 -16.25 8.23 6.77
CA ARG A 5 -17.58 8.65 7.20
C ARG A 5 -17.66 8.95 8.69
N LYS A 6 -17.08 8.08 9.53
CA LYS A 6 -17.18 8.16 10.99
C LYS A 6 -16.49 9.40 11.55
N PHE A 7 -15.38 9.80 10.95
CA PHE A 7 -14.55 10.89 11.45
C PHE A 7 -14.54 12.12 10.54
N GLY A 8 -15.34 12.14 9.47
CA GLY A 8 -15.35 13.23 8.49
C GLY A 8 -13.99 13.41 7.80
N LEU A 9 -13.28 12.32 7.56
CA LEU A 9 -11.96 12.34 6.91
C LEU A 9 -12.12 12.18 5.39
N ASP A 10 -11.11 12.65 4.66
CA ASP A 10 -10.99 12.50 3.21
C ASP A 10 -9.70 11.74 2.86
N MET A 11 -9.52 10.55 3.45
CA MET A 11 -8.37 9.69 3.15
C MET A 11 -8.60 9.00 1.81
N LYS A 12 -7.79 9.36 0.81
CA LYS A 12 -7.85 8.84 -0.57
C LYS A 12 -6.82 7.77 -0.86
N GLU A 13 -5.73 7.78 -0.11
CA GLU A 13 -4.59 6.90 -0.34
C GLU A 13 -4.64 5.68 0.59
N LEU A 14 -4.38 4.51 0.01
CA LEU A 14 -4.19 3.25 0.72
C LEU A 14 -2.77 2.76 0.49
N SER A 15 -1.88 3.06 1.45
CA SER A 15 -0.49 2.60 1.41
C SER A 15 -0.36 1.20 2.00
N MET A 16 -0.30 0.18 1.15
CA MET A 16 -0.14 -1.22 1.56
C MET A 16 0.65 -2.00 0.50
N GLY A 17 1.20 -3.16 0.89
CA GLY A 17 2.08 -3.93 0.03
C GLY A 17 3.55 -3.52 0.14
N MET A 18 4.40 -4.54 0.20
CA MET A 18 5.85 -4.53 0.20
C MET A 18 6.37 -5.32 -1.01
N SER A 19 7.69 -5.43 -1.15
CA SER A 19 8.33 -6.14 -2.26
C SER A 19 7.82 -7.57 -2.53
N SER A 20 7.29 -8.28 -1.52
CA SER A 20 6.85 -9.67 -1.64
C SER A 20 5.35 -9.87 -1.91
N ASP A 21 4.53 -8.84 -1.75
CA ASP A 21 3.07 -8.95 -1.77
C ASP A 21 2.37 -7.78 -2.47
N PHE A 22 3.11 -6.96 -3.22
CA PHE A 22 2.56 -5.79 -3.91
C PHE A 22 1.46 -6.16 -4.92
N GLU A 23 1.50 -7.34 -5.54
CA GLU A 23 0.46 -7.78 -6.48
C GLU A 23 -0.90 -7.99 -5.78
N ILE A 24 -0.89 -8.66 -4.62
CA ILE A 24 -2.08 -8.85 -3.79
C ILE A 24 -2.56 -7.49 -3.26
N ALA A 25 -1.62 -6.64 -2.84
CA ALA A 25 -1.96 -5.29 -2.38
C ALA A 25 -2.72 -4.48 -3.44
N ILE A 26 -2.28 -4.54 -4.70
CA ILE A 26 -2.97 -3.89 -5.82
C ILE A 26 -4.39 -4.48 -6.01
N GLN A 27 -4.54 -5.81 -5.94
CA GLN A 27 -5.84 -6.48 -6.06
C GLN A 27 -6.82 -6.06 -4.95
N GLU A 28 -6.31 -5.80 -3.75
CA GLU A 28 -7.08 -5.34 -2.58
C GLU A 28 -7.28 -3.81 -2.54
N GLY A 29 -6.84 -3.08 -3.57
CA GLY A 29 -7.12 -1.65 -3.72
C GLY A 29 -6.04 -0.70 -3.20
N ALA A 30 -4.79 -1.16 -3.05
CA ALA A 30 -3.68 -0.27 -2.74
C ALA A 30 -3.53 0.82 -3.81
N THR A 31 -3.37 2.07 -3.37
CA THR A 31 -3.02 3.20 -4.25
C THR A 31 -1.52 3.50 -4.21
N MET A 32 -0.82 3.00 -3.19
CA MET A 32 0.61 3.15 -3.02
C MET A 32 1.22 1.86 -2.46
N VAL A 33 2.22 1.31 -3.18
CA VAL A 33 3.00 0.13 -2.76
C VAL A 33 4.43 0.53 -2.41
N ARG A 34 5.09 -0.24 -1.54
CA ARG A 34 6.45 0.06 -1.06
C ARG A 34 7.43 -1.00 -1.51
N VAL A 35 8.18 -0.73 -2.57
CA VAL A 35 9.10 -1.71 -3.17
C VAL A 35 10.54 -1.34 -2.88
N GLY A 36 11.28 -2.25 -2.24
CA GLY A 36 12.67 -2.06 -1.82
C GLY A 36 13.55 -3.17 -2.37
N THR A 37 13.60 -4.32 -1.69
CA THR A 37 14.42 -5.49 -2.06
C THR A 37 14.18 -5.95 -3.50
N ALA A 38 12.94 -5.90 -4.01
CA ALA A 38 12.68 -6.29 -5.40
C ALA A 38 13.27 -5.32 -6.43
N LEU A 39 13.50 -4.05 -6.07
CA LEU A 39 14.15 -3.06 -6.93
C LEU A 39 15.67 -3.02 -6.72
N PHE A 40 16.13 -3.09 -5.46
CA PHE A 40 17.52 -2.81 -5.09
C PHE A 40 18.32 -4.04 -4.63
N GLY A 41 17.69 -5.21 -4.48
CA GLY A 41 18.33 -6.40 -3.95
C GLY A 41 18.54 -6.38 -2.44
N ALA A 42 19.26 -7.38 -1.93
CA ALA A 42 19.66 -7.44 -0.53
C ALA A 42 20.70 -6.36 -0.20
N ARG A 43 20.73 -5.93 1.06
CA ARG A 43 21.74 -4.98 1.53
C ARG A 43 23.10 -5.69 1.61
N SER A 44 24.16 -5.03 1.12
CA SER A 44 25.56 -5.45 1.25
C SER A 44 26.08 -5.34 2.67
#